data_AF-J9F6X3-F1
#
_entry.id   AF-J9F6X3-F1
#
_cell.length_a   1.000
_cell.length_b   1.000
_cell.length_c   1.000
_cell.angle_alpha   90.00
_cell.angle_beta   90.00
_cell.angle_gamma   90.00
#
_symmetry.space_group_name_H-M   'P 1'
#
loop_
_entity.id
_entity.type
_entity.pdbx_description
1 polymer ?
#
loop_
_entity_poly.entity_id
_entity_poly.type
_entity_poly.pdbx_seq_one_letter_code
_entity_poly.pdbx_strand_id
1 'polypeptide(L)'
;MCFLPLASSVGTIAKKTKLCGDEACSEKLFEGKFHRSSLATHESFLSPNENDIVSVYAIKFSDRTDLMEGALVREPARKGNFFSMHINLDDYVEFLKNAVVSNKTMFMISRDPRDHPSHRLVGNK
;
A
#
# COMPACT_ATOMS: atom_id res chain seq x y z
N MET A 1 -41.46 17.39 11.89
CA MET A 1 -40.75 18.02 10.76
C MET A 1 -39.54 18.77 11.30
N CYS A 2 -38.35 18.17 11.24
CA CYS A 2 -37.07 18.86 11.38
C CYS A 2 -36.15 18.18 10.38
N PHE A 3 -35.99 18.81 9.22
CA PHE A 3 -35.03 18.40 8.22
C PHE A 3 -33.65 18.80 8.76
N LEU A 4 -32.93 17.88 9.37
CA LEU A 4 -31.50 18.06 9.61
C LEU A 4 -30.81 17.92 8.25
N PRO A 5 -30.24 19.00 7.69
CA PRO A 5 -29.46 18.89 6.47
C PRO A 5 -28.26 18.01 6.81
N LEU A 6 -28.15 16.87 6.12
CA LEU A 6 -26.92 16.09 6.09
C LEU A 6 -25.88 16.96 5.36
N ALA A 7 -25.23 17.85 6.11
CA ALA A 7 -24.00 18.47 5.68
C ALA A 7 -23.00 17.33 5.59
N SER A 8 -22.99 16.65 4.44
CA SER A 8 -21.86 15.81 4.06
C SER A 8 -20.68 16.75 4.07
N SER A 9 -19.88 16.68 5.12
CA SER A 9 -18.55 17.26 5.09
C SER A 9 -17.91 16.61 3.88
N VAL A 10 -17.76 17.39 2.79
CA VAL A 10 -16.76 17.14 1.78
C VAL A 10 -15.44 17.40 2.49
N GLY A 11 -15.12 16.55 3.47
CA GLY A 11 -13.80 16.44 4.03
C GLY A 11 -12.93 16.23 2.83
N THR A 12 -11.97 17.13 2.66
CA THR A 12 -10.92 17.06 1.66
C THR A 12 -10.54 15.60 1.52
N ILE A 13 -10.99 14.94 0.44
CA ILE A 13 -10.77 13.51 0.25
C ILE A 13 -9.27 13.35 0.34
N ALA A 14 -8.79 12.71 1.42
CA ALA A 14 -7.38 12.52 1.65
C ALA A 14 -6.84 11.88 0.38
N LYS A 15 -5.98 12.60 -0.35
CA LYS A 15 -5.52 12.21 -1.68
C LYS A 15 -4.96 10.81 -1.57
N LYS A 16 -5.59 9.83 -2.22
CA LYS A 16 -5.19 8.42 -2.11
C LYS A 16 -3.80 8.26 -2.70
N THR A 17 -2.78 8.14 -1.87
CA THR A 17 -1.38 8.16 -2.27
C THR A 17 -0.67 6.95 -1.71
N LYS A 18 0.26 6.42 -2.51
CA LYS A 18 1.08 5.26 -2.17
C LYS A 18 2.53 5.51 -2.55
N LEU A 19 3.45 4.89 -1.81
CA LEU A 19 4.86 4.85 -2.13
C LEU A 19 5.18 3.57 -2.90
N CYS A 20 5.89 3.71 -4.01
CA CYS A 20 6.30 2.64 -4.91
C CYS A 20 7.80 2.74 -5.23
N GLY A 21 8.42 1.64 -5.66
CA GLY A 21 9.83 1.64 -6.07
C GLY A 21 10.05 2.31 -7.43
N ASP A 22 9.03 2.24 -8.30
CA ASP A 22 8.98 2.89 -9.61
C ASP A 22 7.60 3.52 -9.85
N GLU A 23 7.42 4.18 -11.00
CA GLU A 23 6.17 4.86 -11.38
C GLU A 23 4.99 3.90 -11.58
N ALA A 24 5.28 2.65 -11.97
CA ALA A 24 4.28 1.62 -12.25
C ALA A 24 3.90 0.76 -11.03
N CYS A 25 4.55 0.97 -9.89
CA CYS A 25 4.52 0.07 -8.73
C CYS A 25 4.79 -1.39 -9.14
N SER A 26 5.78 -1.59 -10.01
CA SER A 26 6.22 -2.88 -10.53
C SER A 26 7.45 -3.40 -9.80
N GLU A 27 8.30 -2.50 -9.31
CA GLU A 27 9.44 -2.83 -8.45
C GLU A 27 8.98 -3.33 -7.08
N LYS A 28 9.52 -4.49 -6.68
CA LYS A 28 9.30 -5.06 -5.35
C LYS A 28 10.07 -4.25 -4.30
N LEU A 29 9.38 -3.85 -3.25
CA LEU A 29 9.98 -3.15 -2.11
C LEU A 29 10.64 -4.13 -1.14
N PHE A 30 9.89 -5.13 -0.69
CA PHE A 30 10.33 -6.18 0.21
C PHE A 30 9.39 -7.38 0.14
N GLU A 31 9.78 -8.46 0.80
CA GLU A 31 8.89 -9.60 1.04
C GLU A 31 8.45 -9.59 2.50
N GLY A 32 7.19 -9.93 2.75
CA GLY A 32 6.65 -10.10 4.09
C GLY A 32 6.03 -11.48 4.24
N LYS A 33 6.00 -11.99 5.46
CA LYS A 33 5.38 -13.28 5.79
C LYS A 33 4.10 -13.07 6.59
N PHE A 34 3.00 -13.68 6.14
CA PHE A 34 1.74 -13.67 6.87
C PHE A 34 1.81 -14.54 8.13
N HIS A 35 1.36 -14.02 9.26
CA HIS A 35 1.26 -14.75 10.53
C HIS A 35 -0.18 -15.16 10.88
N ARG A 36 -1.13 -14.98 9.94
CA ARG A 36 -2.52 -15.43 10.07
C ARG A 36 -3.16 -15.55 8.68
N SER A 37 -4.04 -16.53 8.52
CA SER A 37 -4.90 -16.65 7.33
C SER A 37 -6.01 -15.60 7.30
N SER A 38 -6.35 -15.12 6.11
CA SER A 38 -7.49 -14.21 5.91
C SER A 38 -8.18 -14.55 4.59
N LEU A 39 -9.50 -14.68 4.63
CA LEU A 39 -10.31 -14.87 3.43
C LEU A 39 -10.95 -13.55 3.04
N ALA A 40 -10.50 -12.97 1.92
CA ALA A 40 -11.08 -11.75 1.40
C ALA A 40 -12.45 -12.02 0.74
N THR A 41 -13.42 -11.16 1.05
CA THR A 41 -14.73 -11.13 0.40
C THR A 41 -14.75 -10.24 -0.85
N HIS A 42 -13.77 -9.33 -0.97
CA HIS A 42 -13.66 -8.38 -2.07
C HIS A 42 -12.45 -8.72 -2.94
N GLU A 43 -12.62 -8.71 -4.27
CA GLU A 43 -11.60 -9.13 -5.24
C GLU A 43 -10.28 -8.36 -5.16
N SER A 44 -10.37 -7.09 -4.74
CA SER A 44 -9.21 -6.21 -4.58
C SER A 44 -8.32 -6.58 -3.39
N PHE A 45 -8.73 -7.51 -2.54
CA PHE A 45 -7.96 -7.99 -1.41
C PHE A 45 -7.40 -9.38 -1.68
N LEU A 46 -6.21 -9.63 -1.14
CA LEU A 46 -5.59 -10.96 -1.15
C LEU A 46 -6.27 -11.85 -0.10
N SER A 47 -6.29 -13.15 -0.37
CA SER A 47 -6.73 -14.19 0.58
C SER A 47 -5.53 -15.04 1.01
N PRO A 48 -4.65 -14.53 1.89
CA PRO A 48 -3.47 -15.26 2.34
C PRO A 48 -3.82 -16.40 3.30
N ASN A 49 -3.00 -17.45 3.28
CA ASN A 49 -2.91 -18.41 4.37
C ASN A 49 -1.82 -18.00 5.36
N GLU A 50 -1.88 -18.52 6.57
CA GLU A 50 -0.76 -18.43 7.51
C GLU A 50 0.51 -18.99 6.87
N ASN A 51 1.63 -18.30 7.09
CA ASN A 51 2.94 -18.57 6.50
C ASN A 51 3.07 -18.30 4.99
N ASP A 52 2.04 -17.79 4.31
CA ASP A 52 2.20 -17.30 2.93
C ASP A 52 3.22 -16.13 2.90
N ILE A 53 3.99 -16.06 1.82
CA ILE A 53 4.90 -14.94 1.54
C ILE A 53 4.23 -14.01 0.54
N VAL A 54 4.33 -12.70 0.78
CA VAL A 54 3.87 -11.65 -0.12
C VAL A 54 5.04 -10.79 -0.58
N SER A 55 5.12 -10.56 -1.89
CA SER A 55 5.95 -9.49 -2.45
C SER A 55 5.19 -8.17 -2.35
N VAL A 56 5.71 -7.20 -1.62
CA VAL A 56 5.09 -5.88 -1.42
C VAL A 56 5.58 -4.92 -2.49
N TYR A 57 4.65 -4.26 -3.17
CA TYR A 57 4.94 -3.34 -4.28
C TYR A 57 4.52 -1.90 -3.98
N ALA A 58 3.58 -1.69 -3.06
CA ALA A 58 3.24 -0.34 -2.64
C ALA A 58 2.80 -0.26 -1.18
N ILE A 59 3.15 0.85 -0.53
CA ILE A 59 2.76 1.19 0.83
C ILE A 59 1.79 2.37 0.76
N LYS A 60 0.54 2.20 1.23
CA LYS A 60 -0.43 3.29 1.29
C LYS A 60 -0.27 4.05 2.60
N PHE A 61 -0.44 5.37 2.56
CA PHE A 61 -0.22 6.20 3.76
C PHE A 61 -1.22 7.35 3.96
N SER A 62 -2.19 7.56 3.06
CA SER A 62 -3.08 8.73 3.16
C SER A 62 -4.55 8.40 3.39
N ASP A 63 -5.09 7.33 2.80
CA ASP A 63 -6.48 6.91 2.98
C ASP A 63 -6.60 5.76 3.99
N ARG A 64 -5.67 4.81 3.90
CA ARG A 64 -5.61 3.60 4.73
C ARG A 64 -4.15 3.22 4.97
N THR A 65 -3.57 3.80 6.02
CA THR A 65 -2.19 3.54 6.47
C THR A 65 -1.97 2.10 6.94
N ASP A 66 -3.06 1.39 7.20
CA ASP A 66 -3.08 -0.03 7.56
C ASP A 66 -3.03 -0.97 6.34
N LEU A 67 -3.05 -0.43 5.11
CA LEU A 67 -3.06 -1.23 3.89
C LEU A 67 -1.75 -1.14 3.11
N MET A 68 -1.37 -2.29 2.56
CA MET A 68 -0.29 -2.41 1.58
C MET A 68 -0.82 -3.12 0.33
N GLU A 69 -0.10 -2.97 -0.79
CA GLU A 69 -0.37 -3.67 -2.04
C GLU A 69 0.76 -4.65 -2.32
N GLY A 70 0.39 -5.89 -2.62
CA GLY A 70 1.34 -6.96 -2.88
C GLY A 70 0.77 -8.04 -3.78
N ALA A 71 1.58 -9.04 -4.07
CA ALA A 71 1.15 -10.30 -4.67
C ALA A 71 1.67 -11.46 -3.82
N LEU A 72 0.83 -12.46 -3.59
CA LEU A 72 1.29 -13.69 -2.94
C LEU A 72 2.31 -14.37 -3.86
N VAL A 73 3.39 -14.89 -3.30
CA VAL A 73 4.45 -15.56 -4.10
C VAL A 73 3.89 -16.76 -4.87
N ARG A 74 2.87 -17.44 -4.31
CA ARG A 74 2.14 -18.53 -5.00
C ARG A 74 1.19 -18.07 -6.10
N GLU A 75 0.84 -16.78 -6.16
CA GLU A 75 -0.05 -16.16 -7.15
C GLU A 75 0.53 -14.82 -7.65
N PRO A 76 1.74 -14.81 -8.27
CA PRO A 76 2.47 -13.57 -8.55
C PRO A 76 1.78 -12.64 -9.56
N ALA A 77 0.92 -13.19 -10.43
CA ALA A 77 0.15 -12.42 -11.40
C ALA A 77 -1.00 -11.62 -10.75
N ARG A 78 -1.39 -11.95 -9.52
CA ARG A 78 -2.52 -11.32 -8.83
C ARG A 78 -2.03 -10.34 -7.77
N LYS A 79 -2.03 -9.06 -8.12
CA LYS A 79 -1.82 -7.97 -7.15
C LYS A 79 -3.12 -7.66 -6.40
N GLY A 80 -3.01 -7.44 -5.10
CA GLY A 80 -4.14 -7.10 -4.24
C GLY A 80 -3.70 -6.39 -2.98
N ASN A 81 -4.68 -5.89 -2.23
CA ASN A 81 -4.48 -5.24 -0.95
C ASN A 81 -4.43 -6.26 0.17
N PHE A 82 -3.67 -5.97 1.21
CA PHE A 82 -3.70 -6.70 2.46
C PHE A 82 -3.42 -5.75 3.62
N PHE A 83 -3.81 -6.16 4.83
CA PHE A 83 -3.55 -5.37 6.02
C PHE A 83 -2.11 -5.59 6.49
N SER A 84 -1.38 -4.51 6.74
CA SER A 84 0.01 -4.56 7.21
C SER A 84 0.13 -5.32 8.54
N MET A 85 -0.89 -5.24 9.40
CA MET A 85 -0.96 -5.99 10.65
C MET A 85 -1.13 -7.51 10.50
N HIS A 86 -1.23 -8.05 9.29
CA HIS A 86 -1.30 -9.50 9.05
C HIS A 86 0.07 -10.10 8.69
N ILE A 87 1.09 -9.27 8.44
CA ILE A 87 2.46 -9.71 8.16
C ILE A 87 3.38 -9.41 9.33
N ASN A 88 4.49 -10.15 9.44
CA ASN A 88 5.58 -9.72 10.31
C ASN A 88 6.16 -8.41 9.75
N LEU A 89 6.30 -7.40 10.61
CA LEU A 89 6.83 -6.09 10.24
C LEU A 89 8.35 -6.00 10.33
N ASP A 90 9.05 -7.03 10.82
CA ASP A 90 10.53 -7.05 10.88
C ASP A 90 11.15 -6.77 9.50
N ASP A 91 10.64 -7.44 8.46
CA ASP A 91 11.10 -7.25 7.07
C ASP A 91 10.79 -5.83 6.55
N TYR A 92 9.67 -5.24 6.99
CA TYR A 92 9.32 -3.87 6.66
C TYR A 92 10.27 -2.86 7.33
N VAL A 93 10.62 -3.08 8.60
CA VAL A 93 11.58 -2.23 9.33
C VAL A 93 12.97 -2.35 8.71
N GLU A 94 13.40 -3.55 8.35
CA GLU A 94 14.67 -3.77 7.65
C GLU A 94 14.69 -3.06 6.28
N PHE A 95 13.59 -3.15 5.52
CA PHE A 95 13.42 -2.39 4.29
C PHE A 95 13.57 -0.88 4.52
N LEU A 96 12.90 -0.31 5.53
CA LEU A 96 13.01 1.12 5.83
C LEU A 96 14.44 1.52 6.21
N LYS A 97 15.11 0.72 7.04
CA LYS A 97 16.51 0.94 7.42
C LYS A 97 17.40 0.95 6.17
N ASN A 98 17.24 -0.03 5.29
CA ASN A 98 18.03 -0.15 4.07
C ASN A 98 17.72 0.99 3.09
N ALA A 99 16.45 1.41 2.98
CA ALA A 99 16.05 2.53 2.15
C ALA A 99 16.71 3.84 2.60
N VAL A 100 16.81 4.08 3.92
CA VAL A 100 17.51 5.25 4.47
C VAL A 100 19.02 5.16 4.21
N VAL A 101 19.64 4.01 4.50
CA VAL A 101 21.10 3.83 4.34
C VAL A 101 21.54 3.94 2.88
N SER A 102 20.74 3.40 1.95
CA SER A 102 21.04 3.43 0.52
C SER A 102 20.57 4.71 -0.20
N ASN A 103 19.91 5.62 0.52
CA ASN A 103 19.23 6.78 -0.06
C ASN A 103 18.29 6.38 -1.23
N LYS A 104 17.49 5.34 -0.99
CA LYS A 104 16.60 4.78 -2.02
C LYS A 104 15.58 5.83 -2.48
N THR A 105 15.57 6.09 -3.79
CA THR A 105 14.52 6.90 -4.41
C THR A 105 13.21 6.12 -4.43
N MET A 106 12.13 6.76 -4.02
CA MET A 106 10.78 6.22 -4.00
C MET A 106 9.84 7.16 -4.74
N PHE A 107 8.79 6.62 -5.33
CA PHE A 107 7.80 7.37 -6.08
C PHE A 107 6.51 7.46 -5.28
N MET A 108 6.09 8.69 -5.00
CA MET A 108 4.78 8.96 -4.42
C MET A 108 3.76 9.07 -5.54
N ILE A 109 2.85 8.09 -5.63
CA ILE A 109 1.84 7.98 -6.68
C ILE A 109 0.46 8.30 -6.10
N SER A 110 -0.19 9.32 -6.66
CA SER A 110 -1.61 9.60 -6.43
C SER A 110 -2.49 8.71 -7.29
N ARG A 111 -3.55 8.21 -6.67
CA ARG A 111 -4.65 7.48 -7.31
C ARG A 111 -5.84 8.37 -7.60
N ASP A 112 -5.81 9.64 -7.22
CA ASP A 112 -6.87 10.59 -7.59
C ASP A 112 -6.68 10.97 -9.06
N PRO A 113 -7.65 10.68 -9.96
CA PRO A 113 -7.53 10.99 -11.37
C PRO A 113 -7.38 12.49 -11.66
N ARG A 114 -7.72 13.36 -10.70
CA ARG A 114 -7.59 14.82 -10.83
C ARG A 114 -6.18 15.32 -10.53
N ASP A 115 -5.31 14.50 -9.96
CA ASP A 115 -3.93 14.90 -9.70
C ASP A 115 -3.08 14.77 -10.97
N HIS A 116 -2.52 15.89 -11.42
CA HIS A 116 -1.52 15.97 -12.49
C HIS A 116 -0.35 16.87 -12.06
N PRO A 117 0.92 16.43 -12.20
CA PRO A 117 1.31 15.04 -12.45
C PRO A 117 0.86 14.15 -11.29
N SER A 118 0.47 12.92 -11.60
CA SER A 118 0.02 11.95 -10.60
C SER A 118 1.15 11.45 -9.69
N HIS A 119 2.40 11.84 -9.94
CA HIS A 119 3.57 11.32 -9.23
C HIS A 119 4.52 12.41 -8.73
N ARG A 120 5.28 12.10 -7.67
CA ARG A 120 6.41 12.91 -7.17
C ARG A 120 7.57 11.99 -6.74
N LEU A 121 8.80 12.41 -7.00
CA LEU A 121 10.01 11.75 -6.52
C LEU A 121 10.25 12.08 -5.04
N VAL A 122 10.66 11.08 -4.26
CA VAL A 122 11.05 11.19 -2.85
C VAL A 122 12.43 10.54 -2.67
N GLY A 123 13.31 11.14 -1.86
CA GLY A 123 14.63 10.59 -1.55
C GLY A 123 15.81 11.22 -2.30
N ASN A 124 15.57 12.22 -3.16
CA ASN A 124 16.65 13.00 -3.76
C ASN A 124 16.95 14.24 -2.90
N LYS A 125 18.22 14.42 -2.53
CA LYS A 125 18.76 15.73 -2.11
C LYS A 125 19.15 16.54 -3.33
#